data_AF-A0A4Z1IHW6-F1
#
_entry.id   AF-A0A4Z1IHW6-F1
#
_cell.length_a   1.000
_cell.length_b   1.000
_cell.length_c   1.000
_cell.angle_alpha   90.00
_cell.angle_beta   90.00
_cell.angle_gamma   90.00
#
_symmetry.space_group_name_H-M   'P 1'
#
loop_
_entity.id
_entity.type
_entity.pdbx_description
1 polymer ?
#
loop_
_entity_poly.entity_id
_entity_poly.type
_entity_poly.pdbx_seq_one_letter_code
_entity_poly.pdbx_strand_id
1 'polypeptide(L)'
;MASFLQNPKSPLYVNGLQLFITSFVIGFTTAHSRVRLAVLPVLLALVWISIPSSYETVTQKMWKSVLASESVTRVIHYIEVAFVTKWTYEANGPSRPNLNIQYADKIAACDSRPPRNNANISSRLSFGIATSLAHRNSGTRFEVKNVPPFSEHDRSYIPTRKEFLRSTALRAGICYIIMDVLSSSGDPTRNAELYAPNLVPVFAKLHHHTFEQLLMRVATSTLNRQRLSSPAAWIIYDVLGMQKGSLAGRYTAMFIVFLISGIIHAIAELATGLKWKQSGVVRYFLTQYFGIVLEDIVKELSSKFGILRSEKLRNVIGYVWVFLFQVWSVPAWMYPQLVGIKGGPEDEPLPFSVVRLLRNV
;
A
#
# COMPACT_ATOMS: atom_id res chain seq x y z
N MET A 1 -15.21 19.86 -11.53
CA MET A 1 -14.23 20.14 -10.44
C MET A 1 -14.80 21.04 -9.33
N ALA A 2 -15.64 22.05 -9.64
CA ALA A 2 -16.20 22.97 -8.64
C ALA A 2 -17.28 22.37 -7.71
N SER A 3 -18.03 21.34 -8.12
CA SER A 3 -19.09 20.73 -7.30
C SER A 3 -18.56 19.91 -6.11
N PHE A 4 -17.31 19.45 -6.18
CA PHE A 4 -16.70 18.57 -5.17
C PHE A 4 -16.27 19.33 -3.90
N LEU A 5 -15.93 20.62 -4.03
CA LEU A 5 -15.55 21.51 -2.93
C LEU A 5 -16.76 22.09 -2.18
N GLN A 6 -17.98 21.87 -2.66
CA GLN A 6 -19.20 22.42 -2.05
C GLN A 6 -19.93 21.39 -1.18
N ASN A 7 -19.52 20.11 -1.21
CA ASN A 7 -20.12 19.06 -0.40
C ASN A 7 -19.30 18.83 0.87
N PRO A 8 -19.81 19.16 2.08
CA PRO A 8 -19.09 18.92 3.34
C PRO A 8 -18.84 17.43 3.62
N LYS A 9 -19.53 16.54 2.91
CA LYS A 9 -19.28 15.09 2.92
C LYS A 9 -18.31 14.64 1.84
N SER A 10 -17.55 15.52 1.18
CA SER A 10 -16.57 15.05 0.19
C SER A 10 -15.43 14.27 0.88
N PRO A 11 -14.94 13.17 0.28
CA PRO A 11 -13.90 12.34 0.88
C PRO A 11 -12.57 13.08 1.01
N LEU A 12 -12.32 14.16 0.25
CA LEU A 12 -11.11 14.98 0.49
C LEU A 12 -11.21 15.78 1.78
N TYR A 13 -12.41 16.29 2.15
CA TYR A 13 -12.58 16.95 3.44
C TYR A 13 -12.39 15.98 4.59
N VAL A 14 -12.93 14.77 4.47
CA VAL A 14 -12.77 13.71 5.48
C VAL A 14 -11.29 13.34 5.63
N ASN A 15 -10.59 13.07 4.52
CA ASN A 15 -9.17 12.73 4.55
C ASN A 15 -8.30 13.90 5.03
N GLY A 16 -8.63 15.13 4.64
CA GLY A 16 -7.96 16.35 5.10
C GLY A 16 -8.14 16.58 6.59
N LEU A 17 -9.35 16.35 7.12
CA LEU A 17 -9.64 16.40 8.54
C LEU A 17 -8.88 15.32 9.32
N GLN A 18 -8.84 14.09 8.80
CA GLN A 18 -8.02 13.04 9.42
C GLN A 18 -6.53 13.44 9.45
N LEU A 19 -5.96 13.95 8.34
CA LEU A 19 -4.58 14.43 8.30
C LEU A 19 -4.34 15.57 9.29
N PHE A 20 -5.27 16.51 9.40
CA PHE A 20 -5.17 17.61 10.35
C PHE A 20 -5.16 17.09 11.79
N ILE A 21 -6.11 16.23 12.15
CA ILE A 21 -6.20 15.64 13.50
C ILE A 21 -4.93 14.86 13.83
N THR A 22 -4.46 13.98 12.93
CA THR A 22 -3.22 13.21 13.17
C THR A 22 -2.02 14.13 13.34
N SER A 23 -1.88 15.13 12.47
CA SER A 23 -0.76 16.07 12.51
C SER A 23 -0.77 16.90 13.80
N PHE A 24 -1.93 17.39 14.20
CA PHE A 24 -2.08 18.19 15.41
C PHE A 24 -1.79 17.35 16.66
N VAL A 25 -2.37 16.16 16.77
CA VAL A 25 -2.15 15.29 17.93
C VAL A 25 -0.69 14.88 18.05
N ILE A 26 -0.05 14.48 16.95
CA ILE A 26 1.38 14.08 16.97
C ILE A 26 2.30 15.28 17.27
N GLY A 27 1.99 16.47 16.73
CA GLY A 27 2.80 17.67 16.93
C GLY A 27 2.70 18.28 18.33
N PHE A 28 1.57 18.11 19.03
CA PHE A 28 1.26 18.85 20.26
C PHE A 28 1.07 17.98 21.51
N THR A 29 1.12 16.65 21.40
CA THR A 29 0.96 15.76 22.56
C THR A 29 2.20 14.93 22.85
N THR A 30 2.43 14.62 24.13
CA THR A 30 3.47 13.69 24.56
C THR A 30 3.07 12.24 24.28
N ALA A 31 4.06 11.33 24.25
CA ALA A 31 3.89 9.91 23.96
C ALA A 31 2.88 9.16 24.85
N HIS A 32 2.60 9.69 26.05
CA HIS A 32 1.71 9.09 27.05
C HIS A 32 0.37 9.82 27.18
N SER A 33 0.12 10.84 26.34
CA SER A 33 -1.11 11.61 26.40
C SER A 33 -2.33 10.73 26.11
N ARG A 34 -3.33 10.79 27.00
CA ARG A 34 -4.63 10.13 26.81
C ARG A 34 -5.38 10.65 25.58
N VAL A 35 -5.08 11.87 25.12
CA VAL A 35 -5.63 12.45 23.89
C VAL A 35 -5.34 11.56 22.69
N ARG A 36 -4.16 10.92 22.64
CA ARG A 36 -3.79 10.02 21.54
C ARG A 36 -4.77 8.86 21.42
N LEU A 37 -5.18 8.28 22.55
CA LEU A 37 -6.18 7.21 22.62
C LEU A 37 -7.59 7.72 22.32
N ALA A 38 -7.98 8.87 22.90
CA ALA A 38 -9.30 9.45 22.71
C ALA A 38 -9.61 9.82 21.25
N VAL A 39 -8.58 10.13 20.46
CA VAL A 39 -8.71 10.46 19.02
C VAL A 39 -8.89 9.23 18.14
N LEU A 40 -8.50 8.03 18.58
CA LEU A 40 -8.60 6.82 17.77
C LEU A 40 -10.05 6.49 17.35
N PRO A 41 -11.06 6.52 18.24
CA PRO A 41 -12.47 6.39 17.85
C PRO A 41 -12.93 7.44 16.84
N VAL A 42 -12.44 8.67 16.94
CA VAL A 42 -12.76 9.75 15.99
C VAL A 42 -12.19 9.44 14.61
N LEU A 43 -10.94 9.00 14.52
CA LEU A 43 -10.32 8.62 13.25
C LEU A 43 -11.02 7.42 12.60
N LEU A 44 -11.46 6.43 13.40
CA LEU A 44 -12.26 5.30 12.94
C LEU A 44 -13.65 5.72 12.44
N ALA A 45 -14.31 6.66 13.13
CA ALA A 45 -15.57 7.23 12.66
C ALA A 45 -15.39 7.97 11.32
N LEU A 46 -14.26 8.66 11.13
CA LEU A 46 -13.94 9.29 9.84
C LEU A 46 -13.70 8.27 8.72
N VAL A 47 -13.13 7.09 9.00
CA VAL A 47 -13.08 5.98 8.04
C VAL A 47 -14.49 5.53 7.66
N TRP A 48 -15.37 5.35 8.65
CA TRP A 48 -16.76 4.95 8.42
C TRP A 48 -17.53 5.94 7.55
N ILE A 49 -17.22 7.23 7.65
CA ILE A 49 -17.79 8.30 6.81
C ILE A 49 -17.13 8.31 5.42
N SER A 50 -15.81 8.11 5.34
CA SER A 50 -15.03 8.22 4.10
C SER A 50 -15.46 7.21 3.02
N ILE A 51 -15.84 5.99 3.42
CA ILE A 51 -16.23 4.93 2.49
C ILE A 51 -17.51 5.27 1.70
N PRO A 52 -18.68 5.51 2.35
CA PRO A 52 -19.91 5.89 1.63
C PRO A 52 -19.76 7.24 0.93
N SER A 53 -19.07 8.20 1.56
CA SER A 53 -18.71 9.48 0.94
C SER A 53 -17.97 9.32 -0.38
N SER A 54 -16.97 8.43 -0.44
CA SER A 54 -16.23 8.12 -1.66
C SER A 54 -17.15 7.51 -2.71
N TYR A 55 -18.00 6.56 -2.32
CA TYR A 55 -18.95 5.90 -3.22
C TYR A 55 -19.94 6.89 -3.86
N GLU A 56 -20.49 7.83 -3.08
CA GLU A 56 -21.54 8.76 -3.49
C GLU A 56 -21.03 9.97 -4.30
N THR A 57 -19.85 10.50 -3.95
CA THR A 57 -19.42 11.83 -4.44
C THR A 57 -18.35 11.80 -5.52
N VAL A 58 -17.63 10.69 -5.65
CA VAL A 58 -16.56 10.51 -6.65
C VAL A 58 -17.13 9.73 -7.82
N THR A 59 -16.90 10.17 -9.06
CA THR A 59 -17.39 9.43 -10.24
C THR A 59 -16.51 8.22 -10.52
N GLN A 60 -15.19 8.42 -10.60
CA GLN A 60 -14.24 7.40 -11.05
C GLN A 60 -13.96 6.32 -9.99
N LYS A 61 -14.12 5.05 -10.34
CA LYS A 61 -13.90 3.88 -9.45
C LYS A 61 -12.49 3.83 -8.87
N MET A 62 -11.47 4.18 -9.66
CA MET A 62 -10.09 4.23 -9.18
C MET A 62 -9.94 5.20 -8.00
N TRP A 63 -10.48 6.42 -8.13
CA TRP A 63 -10.40 7.43 -7.08
C TRP A 63 -11.26 7.09 -5.86
N LYS A 64 -12.42 6.43 -6.04
CA LYS A 64 -13.20 5.86 -4.92
C LYS A 64 -12.35 4.91 -4.07
N SER A 65 -11.68 3.97 -4.74
CA SER A 65 -10.82 2.97 -4.12
C SER A 65 -9.62 3.60 -3.39
N VAL A 66 -8.93 4.56 -4.03
CA VAL A 66 -7.79 5.28 -3.44
C VAL A 66 -8.19 6.07 -2.20
N LEU A 67 -9.27 6.85 -2.27
CA LEU A 67 -9.68 7.71 -1.14
C LEU A 67 -10.22 6.91 0.05
N ALA A 68 -10.89 5.78 -0.20
CA ALA A 68 -11.32 4.87 0.86
C ALA A 68 -10.14 4.14 1.52
N SER A 69 -9.19 3.61 0.74
CA SER A 69 -8.01 2.92 1.26
C SER A 69 -7.03 3.85 1.98
N GLU A 70 -6.87 5.09 1.51
CA GLU A 70 -6.05 6.11 2.17
C GLU A 70 -6.57 6.42 3.58
N SER A 71 -7.89 6.52 3.75
CA SER A 71 -8.50 6.79 5.05
C SER A 71 -8.17 5.70 6.08
N VAL A 72 -8.24 4.42 5.68
CA VAL A 72 -7.88 3.28 6.54
C VAL A 72 -6.37 3.26 6.82
N THR A 73 -5.56 3.46 5.78
CA THR A 73 -4.09 3.46 5.87
C THR A 73 -3.61 4.54 6.82
N ARG A 74 -4.26 5.70 6.85
CA ARG A 74 -3.95 6.79 7.77
C ARG A 74 -4.20 6.44 9.22
N VAL A 75 -5.23 5.66 9.54
CA VAL A 75 -5.47 5.16 10.90
C VAL A 75 -4.37 4.19 11.32
N ILE A 76 -3.97 3.30 10.42
CA ILE A 76 -2.87 2.35 10.67
C ILE A 76 -1.56 3.09 10.90
N HIS A 77 -1.25 4.07 10.05
CA HIS A 77 -0.07 4.92 10.21
C HIS A 77 -0.12 5.72 11.51
N TYR A 78 -1.28 6.28 11.87
CA TYR A 78 -1.48 6.94 13.15
C TYR A 78 -1.20 6.00 14.32
N ILE A 79 -1.66 4.75 14.26
CA ILE A 79 -1.36 3.77 15.31
C ILE A 79 0.15 3.54 15.41
N GLU A 80 0.82 3.34 14.26
CA GLU A 80 2.28 3.18 14.16
C GLU A 80 3.03 4.36 14.82
N VAL A 81 2.70 5.60 14.47
CA VAL A 81 3.42 6.77 15.00
C VAL A 81 2.99 7.13 16.43
N ALA A 82 1.72 6.97 16.80
CA ALA A 82 1.19 7.41 18.08
C ALA A 82 1.47 6.43 19.22
N PHE A 83 1.32 5.12 18.98
CA PHE A 83 1.35 4.07 20.02
C PHE A 83 2.54 3.13 19.91
N VAL A 84 2.93 2.75 18.69
CA VAL A 84 4.00 1.77 18.45
C VAL A 84 5.35 2.42 18.67
N THR A 85 5.69 3.35 17.78
CA THR A 85 6.98 4.03 17.76
C THR A 85 6.99 5.29 18.63
N LYS A 86 5.79 5.77 19.01
CA LYS A 86 5.57 6.86 19.96
C LYS A 86 6.33 8.13 19.59
N TRP A 87 6.12 8.64 18.38
CA TRP A 87 6.77 9.85 17.91
C TRP A 87 6.33 11.06 18.73
N THR A 88 7.28 11.94 19.04
CA THR A 88 7.02 13.23 19.70
C THR A 88 7.90 14.33 19.11
N TYR A 89 7.40 15.56 19.18
CA TYR A 89 8.16 16.74 18.75
C TYR A 89 9.41 16.93 19.62
N GLU A 90 9.29 16.69 20.93
CA GLU A 90 10.35 16.86 21.92
C GLU A 90 11.52 15.90 21.68
N ALA A 91 11.23 14.65 21.28
CA ALA A 91 12.24 13.67 20.90
C ALA A 91 12.72 13.84 19.43
N ASN A 92 12.04 14.69 18.65
CA ASN A 92 12.24 14.86 17.22
C ASN A 92 12.26 13.50 16.49
N GLY A 93 11.36 12.60 16.86
CA GLY A 93 11.37 11.19 16.42
C GLY A 93 10.66 10.24 17.40
N PRO A 94 10.88 8.91 17.26
CA PRO A 94 10.25 7.90 18.11
C PRO A 94 10.82 7.91 19.53
N SER A 95 9.95 7.94 20.55
CA SER A 95 10.33 7.83 21.96
C SER A 95 10.50 6.40 22.46
N ARG A 96 10.12 5.38 21.67
CA ARG A 96 10.39 3.96 21.94
C ARG A 96 11.26 3.34 20.82
N PRO A 97 12.59 3.21 21.04
CA PRO A 97 13.50 2.62 20.05
C PRO A 97 13.31 1.11 19.84
N ASN A 98 12.81 0.39 20.85
CA ASN A 98 12.95 -1.07 20.97
C ASN A 98 12.06 -1.96 20.09
N LEU A 99 11.30 -1.39 19.14
CA LEU A 99 10.53 -2.17 18.15
C LEU A 99 11.28 -2.40 16.83
N ASN A 100 12.44 -1.77 16.63
CA ASN A 100 13.42 -2.18 15.63
C ASN A 100 14.82 -2.00 16.23
N ILE A 101 15.48 -3.12 16.57
CA ILE A 101 16.91 -3.18 17.01
C ILE A 101 17.81 -2.36 16.07
N GLN A 102 17.35 -2.15 14.83
CA GLN A 102 18.06 -1.45 13.78
C GLN A 102 18.30 0.05 13.99
N TYR A 103 17.57 0.71 14.89
CA TYR A 103 17.79 2.14 15.16
C TYR A 103 18.52 2.40 16.47
N ALA A 104 18.82 1.38 17.28
CA ALA A 104 19.46 1.54 18.59
C ALA A 104 20.79 2.33 18.50
N ASP A 105 21.65 1.98 17.54
CA ASP A 105 22.97 2.61 17.37
C ASP A 105 22.89 4.06 16.86
N LYS A 106 21.90 4.35 15.99
CA LYS A 106 21.67 5.73 15.47
C LYS A 106 20.93 6.62 16.48
N ILE A 107 20.14 6.02 17.38
CA ILE A 107 19.39 6.72 18.43
C ILE A 107 20.30 7.02 19.63
N ALA A 108 21.24 6.15 19.98
CA ALA A 108 22.23 6.43 21.02
C ALA A 108 23.07 7.70 20.72
N ALA A 109 23.30 8.01 19.45
CA ALA A 109 23.92 9.27 19.03
C ALA A 109 23.00 10.51 19.17
N CYS A 110 21.68 10.33 19.33
CA CYS A 110 20.66 11.39 19.34
C CYS A 110 20.37 12.01 20.71
N ASP A 111 20.68 11.32 21.81
CA ASP A 111 20.52 11.85 23.18
C ASP A 111 21.41 13.07 23.48
N SER A 112 22.27 13.45 22.53
CA SER A 112 23.20 14.57 22.64
C SER A 112 22.67 15.93 22.14
N ARG A 113 21.49 15.98 21.48
CA ARG A 113 20.94 17.27 21.00
C ARG A 113 19.99 17.87 22.05
N PRO A 114 20.19 19.12 22.47
CA PRO A 114 19.31 19.75 23.43
C PRO A 114 17.88 19.84 22.85
N PRO A 115 16.84 19.70 23.70
CA PRO A 115 15.46 19.91 23.28
C PRO A 115 15.33 21.29 22.62
N ARG A 116 14.59 21.39 21.51
CA ARG A 116 14.37 22.65 20.80
C ARG A 116 13.67 23.65 21.74
N ASN A 117 14.45 24.59 22.29
CA ASN A 117 13.98 25.57 23.28
C ASN A 117 13.05 26.66 22.72
N ASN A 118 12.94 26.81 21.39
CA ASN A 118 12.05 27.78 20.75
C ASN A 118 10.90 27.07 20.02
N ALA A 119 9.87 26.70 20.79
CA ALA A 119 8.71 25.98 20.28
C ALA A 119 7.68 26.95 19.66
N ASN A 120 7.82 27.26 18.38
CA ASN A 120 6.79 27.99 17.65
C ASN A 120 5.70 26.99 17.18
N ILE A 121 4.43 27.40 17.24
CA ILE A 121 3.25 26.60 16.79
C ILE A 121 3.49 26.02 15.39
N SER A 122 4.06 26.82 14.49
CA SER A 122 4.41 26.41 13.13
C SER A 122 5.39 25.23 13.09
N SER A 123 6.39 25.18 13.98
CA SER A 123 7.37 24.11 14.02
C SER A 123 6.75 22.78 14.50
N ARG A 124 5.86 22.85 15.49
CA ARG A 124 5.09 21.67 15.95
C ARG A 124 4.15 21.16 14.88
N LEU A 125 3.44 22.06 14.21
CA LEU A 125 2.54 21.70 13.12
C LEU A 125 3.31 21.09 11.93
N SER A 126 4.43 21.69 11.55
CA SER A 126 5.30 21.17 10.49
C SER A 126 5.83 19.77 10.81
N PHE A 127 6.27 19.54 12.05
CA PHE A 127 6.65 18.21 12.51
C PHE A 127 5.50 17.21 12.45
N GLY A 128 4.31 17.61 12.90
CA GLY A 128 3.10 16.79 12.86
C GLY A 128 2.70 16.40 11.44
N ILE A 129 2.71 17.36 10.51
CA ILE A 129 2.42 17.13 9.08
C ILE A 129 3.47 16.22 8.46
N ALA A 130 4.77 16.51 8.67
CA ALA A 130 5.85 15.70 8.14
C ALA A 130 5.75 14.26 8.63
N THR A 131 5.51 14.04 9.93
CA THR A 131 5.35 12.71 10.51
C THR A 131 4.11 11.99 10.00
N SER A 132 3.01 12.72 9.79
CA SER A 132 1.74 12.14 9.29
C SER A 132 1.80 11.75 7.81
N LEU A 133 2.68 12.36 7.02
CA LEU A 133 2.86 12.07 5.59
C LEU A 133 4.06 11.15 5.29
N ALA A 134 5.05 11.11 6.18
CA ALA A 134 6.29 10.35 5.96
C ALA A 134 6.14 8.88 6.42
N HIS A 135 5.63 8.03 5.54
CA HIS A 135 5.56 6.58 5.81
C HIS A 135 6.91 5.87 5.79
N ARG A 136 7.87 6.38 5.00
CA ARG A 136 9.20 5.76 4.81
C ARG A 136 10.35 6.54 5.42
N ASN A 137 10.08 7.76 5.88
CA ASN A 137 11.08 8.65 6.48
C ASN A 137 12.36 8.79 5.62
N SER A 138 12.19 8.79 4.29
CA SER A 138 13.28 8.82 3.32
C SER A 138 14.18 10.04 3.49
N GLY A 139 15.48 9.84 3.42
CA GLY A 139 16.50 10.88 3.62
C GLY A 139 16.66 11.32 5.08
N THR A 140 16.01 10.66 6.04
CA THR A 140 16.14 10.98 7.47
C THR A 140 16.93 9.91 8.22
N ARG A 141 17.30 10.19 9.47
CA ARG A 141 17.93 9.20 10.38
C ARG A 141 17.05 7.97 10.66
N PHE A 142 15.74 8.07 10.41
CA PHE A 142 14.74 7.02 10.63
C PHE A 142 14.26 6.35 9.33
N GLU A 143 15.03 6.48 8.24
CA GLU A 143 14.72 5.86 6.95
C GLU A 143 14.63 4.33 7.07
N VAL A 144 13.55 3.76 6.51
CA VAL A 144 13.33 2.31 6.48
C VAL A 144 14.32 1.59 5.56
N LYS A 145 14.56 0.29 5.79
CA LYS A 145 15.44 -0.51 4.91
C LYS A 145 14.95 -0.54 3.46
N ASN A 146 15.90 -0.73 2.55
CA ASN A 146 15.67 -0.96 1.12
C ASN A 146 14.95 0.22 0.43
N VAL A 147 15.13 1.45 0.94
CA VAL A 147 14.85 2.64 0.13
C VAL A 147 15.91 2.70 -0.98
N PRO A 148 15.49 2.69 -2.27
CA PRO A 148 16.44 2.76 -3.37
C PRO A 148 17.22 4.08 -3.34
N PRO A 149 18.54 4.07 -3.64
CA PRO A 149 19.31 5.30 -3.80
C PRO A 149 18.81 6.10 -5.02
N PHE A 150 19.09 7.40 -5.05
CA PHE A 150 18.73 8.25 -6.21
C PHE A 150 19.53 7.92 -7.47
N SER A 151 20.75 7.37 -7.31
CA SER A 151 21.60 6.88 -8.40
C SER A 151 22.21 5.53 -8.02
N GLU A 152 22.22 4.60 -8.97
CA GLU A 152 22.91 3.30 -8.80
C GLU A 152 24.43 3.44 -8.89
N HIS A 153 24.91 4.45 -9.61
CA HIS A 153 26.34 4.69 -9.85
C HIS A 153 26.98 5.48 -8.70
N ASP A 154 26.27 6.45 -8.14
CA ASP A 154 26.70 7.24 -7.00
C ASP A 154 25.63 7.20 -5.90
N ARG A 155 25.87 6.38 -4.87
CA ARG A 155 24.94 6.24 -3.75
C ARG A 155 24.88 7.46 -2.84
N SER A 156 25.86 8.35 -2.92
CA SER A 156 25.89 9.60 -2.13
C SER A 156 25.14 10.74 -2.80
N TYR A 157 24.81 10.59 -4.09
CA TYR A 157 24.09 11.60 -4.84
C TYR A 157 22.68 11.87 -4.28
N ILE A 158 22.40 13.15 -4.01
CA ILE A 158 21.09 13.65 -3.62
C ILE A 158 20.72 14.77 -4.59
N PRO A 159 19.63 14.63 -5.36
CA PRO A 159 19.23 15.66 -6.32
C PRO A 159 18.79 16.93 -5.59
N THR A 160 18.98 18.09 -6.24
CA THR A 160 18.38 19.33 -5.75
C THR A 160 16.85 19.23 -5.81
N ARG A 161 16.14 20.04 -5.01
CA ARG A 161 14.66 20.05 -5.01
C ARG A 161 14.09 20.27 -6.41
N LYS A 162 14.68 21.18 -7.20
CA LYS A 162 14.23 21.49 -8.56
C LYS A 162 14.40 20.29 -9.49
N GLU A 163 15.55 19.62 -9.45
CA GLU A 163 15.81 18.44 -10.27
C GLU A 163 14.90 17.27 -9.89
N PHE A 164 14.71 17.05 -8.60
CA PHE A 164 13.81 16.02 -8.08
C PHE A 164 12.37 16.27 -8.54
N LEU A 165 11.87 17.50 -8.38
CA LEU A 165 10.51 17.87 -8.80
C LEU A 165 10.33 17.74 -10.32
N ARG A 166 11.30 18.20 -11.12
CA ARG A 166 11.27 18.07 -12.58
C ARG A 166 11.24 16.60 -13.00
N SER A 167 12.14 15.78 -12.47
CA SER A 167 12.23 14.35 -12.78
C SER A 167 10.96 13.60 -12.36
N THR A 168 10.43 13.92 -11.18
CA THR A 168 9.19 13.33 -10.67
C THR A 168 7.99 13.74 -11.51
N ALA A 169 7.87 15.02 -11.89
CA ALA A 169 6.80 15.50 -12.76
C ALA A 169 6.85 14.84 -14.13
N LEU A 170 8.05 14.69 -14.72
CA LEU A 170 8.22 13.99 -15.99
C LEU A 170 7.80 12.52 -15.89
N ARG A 171 8.25 11.80 -14.86
CA ARG A 171 7.84 10.40 -14.62
C ARG A 171 6.33 10.27 -14.41
N ALA A 172 5.73 11.19 -13.64
CA ALA A 172 4.29 11.21 -13.44
C ALA A 172 3.53 11.45 -14.76
N GLY A 173 4.00 12.37 -15.60
CA GLY A 173 3.46 12.61 -16.94
C GLY A 173 3.57 11.39 -17.86
N ILE A 174 4.72 10.71 -17.86
CA ILE A 174 4.92 9.46 -18.62
C ILE A 174 3.96 8.37 -18.12
N CYS A 175 3.88 8.15 -16.80
CA CYS A 175 2.95 7.18 -16.23
C CYS A 175 1.50 7.51 -16.57
N TYR A 176 1.14 8.80 -16.56
CA TYR A 176 -0.18 9.27 -16.96
C TYR A 176 -0.49 8.88 -18.41
N ILE A 177 0.42 9.20 -19.35
CA ILE A 177 0.24 8.87 -20.78
C ILE A 177 0.14 7.35 -20.98
N ILE A 178 0.99 6.56 -20.30
CA ILE A 178 0.92 5.10 -20.38
C ILE A 178 -0.44 4.59 -19.89
N MET A 179 -0.92 5.07 -18.73
CA MET A 179 -2.24 4.71 -18.22
C MET A 179 -3.36 5.15 -19.17
N ASP A 180 -3.25 6.33 -19.78
CA ASP A 180 -4.24 6.85 -20.74
C ASP A 180 -4.31 5.96 -22.00
N VAL A 181 -3.15 5.62 -22.59
CA VAL A 181 -3.06 4.71 -23.74
C VAL A 181 -3.64 3.34 -23.40
N LEU A 182 -3.26 2.75 -22.26
CA LEU A 182 -3.76 1.45 -21.83
C LEU A 182 -5.28 1.47 -21.62
N SER A 183 -5.81 2.52 -20.97
CA SER A 183 -7.25 2.65 -20.71
C SER A 183 -8.06 2.95 -21.98
N SER A 184 -7.46 3.62 -22.98
CA SER A 184 -8.09 3.97 -24.25
C SER A 184 -8.04 2.86 -25.31
N SER A 185 -7.26 1.80 -25.05
CA SER A 185 -7.06 0.69 -26.00
C SER A 185 -7.89 -0.55 -25.66
N GLY A 186 -8.49 -0.63 -24.46
CA GLY A 186 -9.33 -1.74 -24.06
C GLY A 186 -10.71 -1.70 -24.73
N ASP A 187 -11.26 -2.87 -25.05
CA ASP A 187 -12.67 -3.03 -25.45
C ASP A 187 -13.48 -3.59 -24.27
N PRO A 188 -14.27 -2.74 -23.58
CA PRO A 188 -15.04 -3.17 -22.41
C PRO A 188 -16.10 -4.21 -22.72
N THR A 189 -16.56 -4.32 -23.98
CA THR A 189 -17.61 -5.28 -24.36
C THR A 189 -17.15 -6.74 -24.26
N ARG A 190 -15.83 -6.96 -24.39
CA ARG A 190 -15.20 -8.28 -24.30
C ARG A 190 -14.75 -8.66 -22.89
N ASN A 191 -14.87 -7.75 -21.90
CA ASN A 191 -14.42 -8.02 -20.53
C ASN A 191 -15.16 -9.21 -19.90
N ALA A 192 -16.45 -9.37 -20.20
CA ALA A 192 -17.24 -10.50 -19.70
C ALA A 192 -16.75 -11.86 -20.25
N GLU A 193 -16.18 -11.87 -21.46
CA GLU A 193 -15.58 -13.06 -22.08
C GLU A 193 -14.16 -13.32 -21.54
N LEU A 194 -13.34 -12.26 -21.44
CA LEU A 194 -11.92 -12.38 -21.08
C LEU A 194 -11.68 -12.64 -19.59
N TYR A 195 -12.59 -12.19 -18.72
CA TYR A 195 -12.39 -12.19 -17.27
C TYR A 195 -13.51 -12.93 -16.51
N ALA A 196 -14.29 -13.77 -17.18
CA ALA A 196 -15.41 -14.47 -16.57
C ALA A 196 -15.00 -15.26 -15.29
N PRO A 197 -15.86 -15.34 -14.24
CA PRO A 197 -15.50 -16.02 -12.99
C PRO A 197 -15.09 -17.49 -13.15
N ASN A 198 -15.63 -18.18 -14.16
CA ASN A 198 -15.28 -19.56 -14.51
C ASN A 198 -13.88 -19.73 -15.12
N LEU A 199 -13.22 -18.63 -15.51
CA LEU A 199 -11.84 -18.60 -15.98
C LEU A 199 -10.82 -18.44 -14.84
N VAL A 200 -11.27 -18.22 -13.59
CA VAL A 200 -10.37 -18.12 -12.43
C VAL A 200 -9.56 -19.42 -12.22
N PRO A 201 -10.16 -20.63 -12.21
CA PRO A 201 -9.43 -21.88 -12.01
C PRO A 201 -8.65 -22.32 -13.27
N VAL A 202 -7.32 -22.19 -13.25
CA VAL A 202 -6.45 -22.54 -14.38
C VAL A 202 -6.28 -24.05 -14.55
N PHE A 203 -5.84 -24.73 -13.49
CA PHE A 203 -5.47 -26.15 -13.57
C PHE A 203 -6.67 -27.08 -13.76
N ALA A 204 -7.86 -26.65 -13.36
CA ALA A 204 -9.09 -27.42 -13.60
C ALA A 204 -9.57 -27.36 -15.06
N LYS A 205 -9.06 -26.42 -15.87
CA LYS A 205 -9.56 -26.12 -17.22
C LYS A 205 -8.47 -25.71 -18.22
N LEU A 206 -7.25 -26.22 -18.09
CA LEU A 206 -6.10 -25.79 -18.91
C LEU A 206 -6.37 -25.88 -20.42
N HIS A 207 -7.06 -26.95 -20.85
CA HIS A 207 -7.43 -27.21 -22.25
C HIS A 207 -8.53 -26.27 -22.80
N HIS A 208 -9.24 -25.54 -21.94
CA HIS A 208 -10.35 -24.66 -22.35
C HIS A 208 -9.97 -23.18 -22.41
N HIS A 209 -8.70 -22.81 -22.16
CA HIS A 209 -8.27 -21.42 -22.23
C HIS A 209 -7.75 -21.07 -23.63
N THR A 210 -8.19 -19.94 -24.17
CA THR A 210 -7.63 -19.40 -25.42
C THR A 210 -6.28 -18.73 -25.17
N PHE A 211 -5.47 -18.56 -26.23
CA PHE A 211 -4.20 -17.83 -26.14
C PHE A 211 -4.39 -16.40 -25.60
N GLU A 212 -5.43 -15.71 -26.06
CA GLU A 212 -5.78 -14.36 -25.60
C GLU A 212 -6.10 -14.33 -24.10
N GLN A 213 -6.88 -15.29 -23.59
CA GLN A 213 -7.18 -15.40 -22.15
C GLN A 213 -5.92 -15.64 -21.30
N LEU A 214 -4.99 -16.47 -21.80
CA LEU A 214 -3.70 -16.69 -21.14
C LEU A 214 -2.82 -15.42 -21.17
N LEU A 215 -2.84 -14.69 -22.28
CA LEU A 215 -2.10 -13.43 -22.42
C LEU A 215 -2.62 -12.36 -21.45
N MET A 216 -3.95 -12.19 -21.36
CA MET A 216 -4.55 -11.23 -20.43
C MET A 216 -4.30 -11.60 -18.96
N ARG A 217 -4.26 -12.90 -18.65
CA ARG A 217 -3.84 -13.38 -17.33
C ARG A 217 -2.40 -13.01 -16.99
N VAL A 218 -1.47 -13.16 -17.93
CA VAL A 218 -0.06 -12.73 -17.73
C VAL A 218 0.02 -11.21 -17.57
N ALA A 219 -0.68 -10.45 -18.40
CA ALA A 219 -0.71 -9.00 -18.34
C ALA A 219 -1.20 -8.49 -16.97
N THR A 220 -2.34 -9.00 -16.48
CA THR A 220 -2.90 -8.63 -15.16
C THR A 220 -1.99 -9.01 -13.99
N SER A 221 -1.16 -10.04 -14.14
CA SER A 221 -0.27 -10.54 -13.07
C SER A 221 1.04 -9.77 -12.96
N THR A 222 1.53 -9.16 -14.04
CA THR A 222 2.81 -8.43 -14.06
C THR A 222 2.73 -7.01 -13.48
N LEU A 223 1.52 -6.44 -13.32
CA LEU A 223 1.30 -5.07 -12.83
C LEU A 223 1.25 -4.94 -11.29
N ASN A 224 1.22 -6.05 -10.53
CA ASN A 224 0.89 -6.06 -9.09
C ASN A 224 2.09 -5.99 -8.12
N ARG A 225 3.26 -5.50 -8.54
CA ARG A 225 4.43 -5.45 -7.64
C ARG A 225 4.43 -4.22 -6.73
N GLN A 226 3.75 -4.29 -5.57
CA GLN A 226 3.99 -3.35 -4.46
C GLN A 226 4.31 -4.07 -3.15
N ARG A 227 5.31 -3.57 -2.42
CA ARG A 227 5.74 -4.08 -1.10
C ARG A 227 5.20 -3.18 0.00
N LEU A 228 4.42 -3.75 0.93
CA LEU A 228 4.01 -3.12 2.19
C LEU A 228 4.52 -4.00 3.34
N SER A 229 5.47 -3.53 4.14
CA SER A 229 6.11 -4.35 5.18
C SER A 229 6.44 -3.60 6.48
N SER A 230 5.58 -2.68 6.95
CA SER A 230 5.83 -1.93 8.20
C SER A 230 4.81 -2.15 9.33
N PRO A 231 3.46 -2.19 9.12
CA PRO A 231 2.53 -2.15 10.26
C PRO A 231 2.45 -3.41 11.11
N ALA A 232 2.85 -4.56 10.58
CA ALA A 232 2.51 -5.83 11.22
C ALA A 232 3.30 -6.12 12.48
N ALA A 233 4.58 -5.75 12.56
CA ALA A 233 5.47 -6.11 13.66
C ALA A 233 4.90 -5.76 15.06
N TRP A 234 4.10 -4.71 15.16
CA TRP A 234 3.49 -4.29 16.43
C TRP A 234 2.40 -5.24 16.96
N ILE A 235 1.52 -5.74 16.09
CA ILE A 235 0.40 -6.59 16.52
C ILE A 235 0.92 -7.89 17.16
N ILE A 236 2.03 -8.42 16.66
CA ILE A 236 2.58 -9.70 17.15
C ILE A 236 3.33 -9.54 18.45
N TYR A 237 4.18 -8.52 18.55
CA TYR A 237 5.14 -8.44 19.66
C TYR A 237 4.54 -7.75 20.89
N ASP A 238 3.63 -6.79 20.71
CA ASP A 238 3.10 -5.99 21.82
C ASP A 238 1.66 -6.34 22.20
N VAL A 239 0.83 -6.88 21.29
CA VAL A 239 -0.55 -7.30 21.61
C VAL A 239 -0.64 -8.80 21.90
N LEU A 240 0.11 -9.64 21.17
CA LEU A 240 0.08 -11.10 21.32
C LEU A 240 1.21 -11.67 22.20
N GLY A 241 2.18 -10.85 22.64
CA GLY A 241 3.23 -11.25 23.59
C GLY A 241 4.18 -12.35 23.09
N MET A 242 4.30 -12.56 21.77
CA MET A 242 5.09 -13.67 21.21
C MET A 242 6.61 -13.37 21.26
N GLN A 243 7.42 -14.37 21.62
CA GLN A 243 8.88 -14.23 21.70
C GLN A 243 9.50 -13.87 20.33
N LYS A 244 10.30 -12.79 20.32
CA LYS A 244 11.06 -12.30 19.16
C LYS A 244 12.04 -13.38 18.69
N GLY A 245 12.02 -13.70 17.38
CA GLY A 245 12.91 -14.68 16.76
C GLY A 245 12.34 -16.10 16.62
N SER A 246 11.18 -16.40 17.20
CA SER A 246 10.52 -17.69 17.00
C SER A 246 9.90 -17.82 15.60
N LEU A 247 9.93 -19.02 15.02
CA LEU A 247 9.27 -19.32 13.74
C LEU A 247 7.76 -19.05 13.81
N ALA A 248 7.12 -19.41 14.93
CA ALA A 248 5.71 -19.12 15.17
C ALA A 248 5.43 -17.61 15.14
N GLY A 249 6.24 -16.80 15.81
CA GLY A 249 6.11 -15.33 15.78
C GLY A 249 6.27 -14.75 14.37
N ARG A 250 7.25 -15.25 13.59
CA ARG A 250 7.44 -14.81 12.18
C ARG A 250 6.23 -15.11 11.31
N TYR A 251 5.71 -16.33 11.36
CA TYR A 251 4.61 -16.70 10.47
C TYR A 251 3.27 -16.10 10.91
N THR A 252 3.00 -16.00 12.21
CA THR A 252 1.86 -15.23 12.72
C THR A 252 1.93 -13.77 12.27
N ALA A 253 3.12 -13.17 12.27
CA ALA A 253 3.33 -11.83 11.76
C ALA A 253 2.93 -11.68 10.31
N MET A 254 3.49 -12.53 9.46
CA MET A 254 3.24 -12.49 8.02
C MET A 254 1.74 -12.71 7.75
N PHE A 255 1.10 -13.65 8.43
CA PHE A 255 -0.34 -13.87 8.30
C PHE A 255 -1.15 -12.61 8.59
N ILE A 256 -0.85 -11.92 9.70
CA ILE A 256 -1.53 -10.67 10.08
C ILE A 256 -1.27 -9.56 9.06
N VAL A 257 -0.04 -9.42 8.51
CA VAL A 257 0.25 -8.46 7.41
C VAL A 257 -0.72 -8.70 6.25
N PHE A 258 -0.78 -9.95 5.77
CA PHE A 258 -1.55 -10.31 4.60
C PHE A 258 -3.05 -10.17 4.85
N LEU A 259 -3.53 -10.51 6.05
CA LEU A 259 -4.92 -10.31 6.44
C LEU A 259 -5.30 -8.83 6.43
N ILE A 260 -4.51 -7.97 7.07
CA ILE A 260 -4.76 -6.51 7.11
C ILE A 260 -4.73 -5.93 5.70
N SER A 261 -3.74 -6.32 4.89
CA SER A 261 -3.66 -5.90 3.48
C SER A 261 -4.90 -6.31 2.70
N GLY A 262 -5.37 -7.55 2.89
CA GLY A 262 -6.61 -8.04 2.28
C GLY A 262 -7.84 -7.24 2.70
N ILE A 263 -7.96 -6.89 3.98
CA ILE A 263 -9.07 -6.08 4.50
C ILE A 263 -9.05 -4.66 3.90
N ILE A 264 -7.89 -4.00 3.85
CA ILE A 264 -7.76 -2.65 3.25
C ILE A 264 -8.22 -2.66 1.79
N HIS A 265 -7.79 -3.65 1.00
CA HIS A 265 -8.20 -3.75 -0.40
C HIS A 265 -9.67 -4.15 -0.54
N ALA A 266 -10.22 -4.97 0.37
CA ALA A 266 -11.64 -5.29 0.35
C ALA A 266 -12.52 -4.06 0.64
N ILE A 267 -12.10 -3.20 1.57
CA ILE A 267 -12.76 -1.91 1.83
C ILE A 267 -12.71 -1.02 0.58
N ALA A 268 -11.55 -0.98 -0.10
CA ALA A 268 -11.38 -0.24 -1.34
C ALA A 268 -12.32 -0.73 -2.45
N GLU A 269 -12.49 -2.04 -2.59
CA GLU A 269 -13.43 -2.65 -3.55
C GLU A 269 -14.90 -2.38 -3.20
N LEU A 270 -15.26 -2.46 -1.92
CA LEU A 270 -16.60 -2.11 -1.45
C LEU A 270 -16.94 -0.65 -1.78
N ALA A 271 -15.97 0.26 -1.68
CA ALA A 271 -16.14 1.67 -2.06
C ALA A 271 -16.39 1.87 -3.56
N THR A 272 -16.09 0.87 -4.40
CA THR A 272 -16.44 0.89 -5.85
C THR A 272 -17.81 0.27 -6.16
N GLY A 273 -18.49 -0.30 -5.16
CA GLY A 273 -19.77 -0.99 -5.32
C GLY A 273 -19.68 -2.51 -5.52
N LEU A 274 -18.48 -3.10 -5.47
CA LEU A 274 -18.30 -4.55 -5.59
C LEU A 274 -18.83 -5.25 -4.33
N LYS A 275 -19.69 -6.25 -4.48
CA LYS A 275 -20.23 -6.99 -3.33
C LYS A 275 -19.15 -7.86 -2.70
N TRP A 276 -19.13 -7.95 -1.36
CA TRP A 276 -18.19 -8.80 -0.62
C TRP A 276 -18.11 -10.24 -1.15
N LYS A 277 -19.26 -10.86 -1.49
CA LYS A 277 -19.30 -12.24 -2.02
C LYS A 277 -18.63 -12.42 -3.38
N GLN A 278 -18.48 -11.34 -4.15
CA GLN A 278 -17.81 -11.34 -5.46
C GLN A 278 -16.32 -11.03 -5.33
N SER A 279 -15.92 -10.41 -4.21
CA SER A 279 -14.53 -10.09 -3.94
C SER A 279 -13.74 -11.35 -3.57
N GLY A 280 -12.67 -11.62 -4.33
CA GLY A 280 -11.70 -12.65 -3.99
C GLY A 280 -10.43 -12.10 -3.31
N VAL A 281 -10.43 -10.82 -2.92
CA VAL A 281 -9.20 -10.11 -2.52
C VAL A 281 -8.60 -10.61 -1.22
N VAL A 282 -9.41 -10.83 -0.18
CA VAL A 282 -8.90 -11.35 1.11
C VAL A 282 -8.31 -12.75 0.92
N ARG A 283 -9.02 -13.60 0.15
CA ARG A 283 -8.52 -14.92 -0.22
C ARG A 283 -7.19 -14.82 -0.95
N TYR A 284 -7.07 -13.92 -1.94
CA TYR A 284 -5.83 -13.70 -2.68
C TYR A 284 -4.66 -13.33 -1.76
N PHE A 285 -4.82 -12.33 -0.87
CA PHE A 285 -3.74 -11.92 0.04
C PHE A 285 -3.35 -13.05 1.01
N LEU A 286 -4.32 -13.81 1.55
CA LEU A 286 -4.01 -14.98 2.38
C LEU A 286 -3.33 -16.10 1.58
N THR A 287 -3.68 -16.28 0.30
CA THR A 287 -2.98 -17.21 -0.59
C THR A 287 -1.51 -16.82 -0.77
N GLN A 288 -1.18 -15.52 -0.85
CA GLN A 288 0.22 -15.05 -0.90
C GLN A 288 1.03 -15.49 0.33
N TYR A 289 0.43 -15.38 1.52
CA TYR A 289 1.04 -15.89 2.75
C TYR A 289 1.39 -17.38 2.63
N PHE A 290 0.44 -18.22 2.22
CA PHE A 290 0.67 -19.66 2.06
C PHE A 290 1.71 -19.97 0.98
N GLY A 291 1.74 -19.20 -0.11
CA GLY A 291 2.76 -19.32 -1.15
C GLY A 291 4.17 -19.09 -0.61
N ILE A 292 4.34 -18.10 0.27
CA ILE A 292 5.64 -17.81 0.91
C ILE A 292 6.03 -18.90 1.91
N VAL A 293 5.08 -19.39 2.73
CA VAL A 293 5.34 -20.51 3.65
C VAL A 293 5.79 -21.75 2.88
N LEU A 294 5.13 -22.06 1.77
CA LEU A 294 5.49 -23.18 0.90
C LEU A 294 6.89 -22.98 0.30
N GLU A 295 7.19 -21.78 -0.19
CA GLU A 295 8.51 -21.43 -0.73
C GLU A 295 9.62 -21.63 0.33
N ASP A 296 9.39 -21.20 1.57
CA ASP A 296 10.33 -21.36 2.67
C ASP A 296 10.55 -22.85 3.02
N ILE A 297 9.49 -23.68 3.01
CA ILE A 297 9.59 -25.13 3.21
C ILE A 297 10.41 -25.80 2.10
N VAL A 298 10.14 -25.46 0.83
CA VAL A 298 10.86 -26.03 -0.32
C VAL A 298 12.34 -25.64 -0.29
N LYS A 299 12.67 -24.40 0.09
CA LYS A 299 14.05 -23.95 0.27
C LYS A 299 14.78 -24.76 1.34
N GLU A 300 14.14 -24.99 2.48
CA GLU A 300 14.70 -25.77 3.59
C GLU A 300 14.96 -27.22 3.16
N LEU A 301 13.99 -27.88 2.53
CA LEU A 301 14.14 -29.24 2.03
C LEU A 301 15.24 -29.33 0.95
N SER A 302 15.28 -28.40 0.01
CA SER A 302 16.29 -28.37 -1.05
C SER A 302 17.70 -28.22 -0.49
N SER A 303 17.87 -27.37 0.54
CA SER A 303 19.12 -27.20 1.27
C SER A 303 19.52 -28.48 2.00
N LYS A 304 18.60 -29.07 2.77
CA LYS A 304 18.83 -30.27 3.58
C LYS A 304 19.21 -31.50 2.75
N PHE A 305 18.56 -31.69 1.60
CA PHE A 305 18.80 -32.83 0.72
C PHE A 305 19.83 -32.54 -0.39
N GLY A 306 20.38 -31.32 -0.43
CA GLY A 306 21.39 -30.92 -1.43
C GLY A 306 20.90 -31.00 -2.87
N ILE A 307 19.59 -30.82 -3.11
CA ILE A 307 18.93 -30.99 -4.42
C ILE A 307 19.37 -29.91 -5.41
N LEU A 308 19.41 -28.65 -4.96
CA LEU A 308 19.81 -27.50 -5.80
C LEU A 308 21.14 -26.92 -5.31
N ARG A 309 22.25 -27.42 -5.84
CA ARG A 309 23.60 -26.94 -5.49
C ARG A 309 24.00 -25.66 -6.22
N SER A 310 23.42 -25.39 -7.41
CA SER A 310 23.70 -24.18 -8.19
C SER A 310 22.85 -23.01 -7.74
N GLU A 311 23.49 -21.94 -7.28
CA GLU A 311 22.82 -20.70 -6.88
C GLU A 311 22.06 -20.05 -8.04
N LYS A 312 22.64 -20.06 -9.25
CA LYS A 312 21.98 -19.53 -10.45
C LYS A 312 20.68 -20.27 -10.74
N LEU A 313 20.72 -21.61 -10.68
CA LEU A 313 19.54 -22.45 -10.92
C LEU A 313 18.46 -22.21 -9.86
N ARG A 314 18.85 -22.10 -8.58
CA ARG A 314 17.94 -21.76 -7.48
C ARG A 314 17.24 -20.42 -7.70
N ASN A 315 17.98 -19.41 -8.15
CA ASN A 315 17.40 -18.09 -8.43
C ASN A 315 16.43 -18.12 -9.60
N VAL A 316 16.78 -18.79 -10.70
CA VAL A 316 15.88 -18.95 -11.87
C VAL A 316 14.60 -19.67 -11.47
N ILE A 317 14.70 -20.79 -10.75
CA ILE A 317 13.54 -21.54 -10.26
C ILE A 317 12.67 -20.66 -9.35
N GLY A 318 13.29 -19.88 -8.46
CA GLY A 318 12.57 -18.93 -7.60
C GLY A 318 11.79 -17.87 -8.40
N TYR A 319 12.40 -17.26 -9.41
CA TYR A 319 11.71 -16.29 -10.28
C TYR A 319 10.56 -16.93 -11.06
N VAL A 320 10.79 -18.12 -11.62
CA VAL A 320 9.76 -18.89 -12.35
C VAL A 320 8.60 -19.25 -11.41
N TRP A 321 8.89 -19.73 -10.20
CA TRP A 321 7.89 -20.03 -9.18
C TRP A 321 7.03 -18.81 -8.87
N VAL A 322 7.66 -17.68 -8.51
CA VAL A 322 6.92 -16.45 -8.17
C VAL A 322 6.07 -15.99 -9.35
N PHE A 323 6.62 -16.01 -10.57
CA PHE A 323 5.88 -15.62 -11.77
C PHE A 323 4.64 -16.51 -11.99
N LEU A 324 4.82 -17.84 -12.00
CA LEU A 324 3.73 -18.79 -12.19
C LEU A 324 2.69 -18.70 -11.07
N PHE A 325 3.14 -18.50 -9.82
CA PHE A 325 2.26 -18.34 -8.67
C PHE A 325 1.41 -17.07 -8.76
N GLN A 326 1.98 -15.95 -9.23
CA GLN A 326 1.20 -14.73 -9.50
C GLN A 326 0.21 -14.94 -10.63
N VAL A 327 0.64 -15.52 -11.76
CA VAL A 327 -0.21 -15.87 -12.91
C VAL A 327 -1.40 -16.74 -12.50
N TRP A 328 -1.20 -17.65 -11.55
CA TRP A 328 -2.25 -18.50 -11.00
C TRP A 328 -3.18 -17.76 -10.03
N SER A 329 -2.64 -17.01 -9.08
CA SER A 329 -3.40 -16.45 -7.95
C SER A 329 -4.07 -15.10 -8.24
N VAL A 330 -3.45 -14.21 -9.02
CA VAL A 330 -3.92 -12.82 -9.25
C VAL A 330 -5.33 -12.75 -9.84
N PRO A 331 -5.74 -13.61 -10.80
CA PRO A 331 -7.10 -13.56 -11.36
C PRO A 331 -8.22 -13.77 -10.36
N ALA A 332 -7.98 -14.49 -9.26
CA ALA A 332 -8.96 -14.63 -8.20
C ALA A 332 -9.34 -13.26 -7.57
N TRP A 333 -8.45 -12.27 -7.67
CA TRP A 333 -8.65 -10.90 -7.22
C TRP A 333 -9.05 -9.96 -8.36
N MET A 334 -8.34 -9.98 -9.48
CA MET A 334 -8.50 -8.98 -10.54
C MET A 334 -9.73 -9.19 -11.44
N TYR A 335 -10.11 -10.44 -11.73
CA TYR A 335 -11.19 -10.73 -12.69
C TYR A 335 -12.54 -10.14 -12.26
N PRO A 336 -12.99 -10.26 -10.99
CA PRO A 336 -14.23 -9.63 -10.54
C PRO A 336 -14.29 -8.12 -10.78
N GLN A 337 -13.15 -7.42 -10.68
CA GLN A 337 -13.08 -5.98 -10.93
C GLN A 337 -13.12 -5.68 -12.44
N LEU A 338 -12.34 -6.42 -13.23
CA LEU A 338 -12.21 -6.21 -14.68
C LEU A 338 -13.50 -6.53 -15.44
N VAL A 339 -14.25 -7.57 -15.04
CA VAL A 339 -15.60 -7.84 -15.60
C VAL A 339 -16.56 -6.69 -15.35
N GLY A 340 -16.38 -5.97 -14.24
CA GLY A 340 -17.23 -4.85 -13.85
C GLY A 340 -16.98 -3.55 -14.62
N ILE A 341 -15.95 -3.50 -15.48
CA ILE A 341 -15.63 -2.36 -16.34
C ILE A 341 -16.49 -2.44 -17.60
N LYS A 342 -17.36 -1.44 -17.79
CA LYS A 342 -18.32 -1.33 -18.90
C LYS A 342 -17.97 -0.20 -19.88
N GLY A 343 -16.95 0.60 -19.58
CA GLY A 343 -16.52 1.71 -20.44
C GLY A 343 -17.26 3.01 -20.17
N GLY A 344 -17.93 3.13 -19.03
CA GLY A 344 -18.58 4.37 -18.60
C GLY A 344 -17.56 5.39 -18.05
N PRO A 345 -17.96 6.65 -17.85
CA PRO A 345 -17.12 7.69 -17.24
C PRO A 345 -16.56 7.31 -15.85
N GLU A 346 -17.26 6.45 -15.12
CA GLU A 346 -16.83 5.90 -13.83
C GLU A 346 -15.67 4.89 -13.95
N ASP A 347 -15.46 4.30 -15.11
CA ASP A 347 -14.39 3.33 -15.37
C ASP A 347 -13.10 4.00 -15.85
N GLU A 348 -13.15 5.29 -16.15
CA GLU A 348 -11.97 6.04 -16.57
C GLU A 348 -11.02 6.21 -15.37
N PRO A 349 -9.76 5.73 -15.45
CA PRO A 349 -8.82 5.86 -14.34
C PRO A 349 -8.33 7.31 -14.18
N LEU A 350 -8.42 8.10 -15.25
CA LEU A 350 -7.91 9.45 -15.33
C LEU A 350 -9.05 10.47 -15.47
N PRO A 351 -8.88 11.71 -14.97
CA PRO A 351 -9.91 12.73 -15.05
C PRO A 351 -10.18 13.26 -16.46
N PHE A 352 -9.25 13.03 -17.40
CA PHE A 352 -9.37 13.34 -18.82
C PHE A 352 -8.46 12.38 -19.61
N SER A 353 -8.71 12.24 -20.91
CA SER A 353 -7.88 11.43 -21.81
C SER A 353 -7.30 12.33 -22.91
N VAL A 354 -5.98 12.37 -22.99
CA VAL A 354 -5.26 13.05 -24.07
C VAL A 354 -5.39 12.23 -25.36
N VAL A 355 -5.30 10.90 -25.27
CA VAL A 355 -5.39 10.00 -26.43
C VAL A 355 -6.74 10.13 -27.14
N ARG A 356 -7.85 10.13 -26.39
CA ARG A 356 -9.18 10.28 -26.97
C ARG A 356 -9.41 11.69 -27.51
N LEU A 357 -8.89 12.72 -26.84
CA LEU A 357 -8.95 14.09 -27.34
C LEU A 357 -8.25 14.20 -28.70
N LEU A 358 -7.06 13.59 -28.84
CA LEU A 358 -6.31 13.58 -30.09
C LEU A 358 -6.93 12.71 -31.20
N ARG A 359 -7.71 11.68 -30.88
CA ARG A 359 -8.47 10.90 -31.88
C ARG A 359 -9.68 11.65 -32.46
N ASN A 360 -10.19 12.65 -31.74
CA ASN A 360 -11.40 13.38 -32.09
C ASN A 360 -11.12 14.73 -32.76
N VAL A 361 -9.85 15.06 -33.00
CA VAL A 361 -9.36 16.17 -33.84
C VAL A 361 -8.94 15.58 -35.17
#